data_AF-A0A1G7GXN6-F1
#
_entry.id   AF-A0A1G7GXN6-F1
#
_cell.length_a   1.000
_cell.length_b   1.000
_cell.length_c   1.000
_cell.angle_alpha   90.00
_cell.angle_beta   90.00
_cell.angle_gamma   90.00
#
_symmetry.space_group_name_H-M   'P 1'
#
loop_
_entity.id
_entity.type
_entity.pdbx_description
1 polymer ?
#
loop_
_entity_poly.entity_id
_entity_poly.type
_entity_poly.pdbx_seq_one_letter_code
_entity_poly.pdbx_strand_id
1 'polypeptide(L)'
;MKVAEVLKRWPHLLEVLVAASPAFQKLKNPLLRRTMPNLVTVAQAARIGGLTPEELVARLNRALGVEARLPVAGAEESLLGAPPPPWLSAPVGFHLDVRPILEGGGEPFPNIMAAAKEVAPGERLVLEVLFEPVPLYRVLAKQGFLAWCEKVGERHYRAHFYRQGAGEGGRGPAVPLTEADWEDYQAEVFIEENLEPPLPMMRVLEALAALKPGERLLVHHVRRPIHLLARLEEEGHAYALKDLGPGRVEILIRKGG
;
A
#
# COMPACT_ATOMS: atom_id res chain seq x y z
N MET A 1 4.21 -26.35 2.19
CA MET A 1 5.46 -27.09 1.99
C MET A 1 5.74 -27.97 3.20
N LYS A 2 6.16 -29.22 2.99
CA LYS A 2 6.49 -30.16 4.07
C LYS A 2 7.91 -29.93 4.58
N VAL A 3 8.17 -30.23 5.85
CA VAL A 3 9.52 -30.08 6.43
C VAL A 3 10.55 -30.98 5.69
N ALA A 4 10.13 -32.16 5.22
CA ALA A 4 10.98 -33.04 4.40
C ALA A 4 11.44 -32.37 3.10
N GLU A 5 10.53 -31.67 2.42
CA GLU A 5 10.81 -31.00 1.15
C GLU A 5 11.78 -29.84 1.35
N VAL A 6 11.61 -29.09 2.44
CA VAL A 6 12.53 -28.00 2.81
C VAL A 6 13.93 -28.54 3.07
N LEU A 7 14.06 -29.58 3.90
CA LEU A 7 15.38 -30.14 4.24
C LEU A 7 16.03 -30.91 3.09
N LYS A 8 15.23 -31.44 2.15
CA LYS A 8 15.74 -32.02 0.90
C LYS A 8 16.34 -30.96 -0.01
N ARG A 9 15.69 -29.80 -0.10
CA ARG A 9 16.10 -28.68 -0.97
C ARG A 9 17.21 -27.82 -0.33
N TRP A 10 17.20 -27.70 1.00
CA TRP A 10 18.18 -26.91 1.77
C TRP A 10 18.60 -27.66 3.05
N PRO A 11 19.55 -28.61 2.94
CA PRO A 11 19.96 -29.45 4.08
C PRO A 11 20.52 -28.68 5.28
N HIS A 12 21.14 -27.52 5.03
CA HIS A 12 21.73 -26.66 6.07
C HIS A 12 20.68 -26.01 6.99
N LEU A 13 19.40 -25.95 6.59
CA LEU A 13 18.32 -25.44 7.45
C LEU A 13 17.98 -26.34 8.64
N LEU A 14 18.55 -27.55 8.70
CA LEU A 14 18.36 -28.44 9.85
C LEU A 14 18.87 -27.81 11.15
N GLU A 15 20.06 -27.18 11.13
CA GLU A 15 20.61 -26.54 12.32
C GLU A 15 19.77 -25.32 12.75
N VAL A 16 19.13 -24.64 11.79
CA VAL A 16 18.23 -23.51 12.04
C VAL A 16 16.93 -23.98 12.71
N LEU A 17 16.35 -25.09 12.24
CA LEU A 17 15.19 -25.69 12.89
C LEU A 17 15.54 -26.13 14.32
N VAL A 18 16.68 -26.80 14.52
CA VAL A 18 17.10 -27.28 15.85
C VAL A 18 17.37 -26.12 16.80
N ALA A 19 17.94 -25.02 16.31
CA ALA A 19 18.13 -23.79 17.08
C ALA A 19 16.81 -23.06 17.39
N ALA A 20 15.78 -23.23 16.56
CA ALA A 20 14.49 -22.56 16.75
C ALA A 20 13.68 -23.15 17.91
N SER A 21 13.76 -24.46 18.16
CA SER A 21 13.10 -25.10 19.30
C SER A 21 13.72 -26.45 19.67
N PRO A 22 13.81 -26.78 20.98
CA PRO A 22 14.24 -28.12 21.43
C PRO A 22 13.41 -29.27 20.84
N ALA A 23 12.15 -29.00 20.46
CA ALA A 23 11.27 -29.97 19.80
C ALA A 23 11.85 -30.54 18.50
N PHE A 24 12.74 -29.79 17.83
CA PHE A 24 13.35 -30.18 16.56
C PHE A 24 14.65 -30.99 16.72
N GLN A 25 15.19 -31.17 17.94
CA GLN A 25 16.42 -31.94 18.17
C GLN A 25 16.34 -33.36 17.61
N LYS A 26 15.15 -33.98 17.66
CA LYS A 26 14.90 -35.33 17.15
C LYS A 26 15.13 -35.45 15.63
N LEU A 27 15.12 -34.34 14.89
CA LEU A 27 15.42 -34.31 13.45
C LEU A 27 16.91 -34.51 13.13
N LYS A 28 17.80 -34.37 14.12
CA LYS A 28 19.23 -34.72 13.99
C LYS A 28 19.42 -36.22 13.77
N ASN A 29 18.54 -37.07 14.29
CA ASN A 29 18.60 -38.52 14.07
C ASN A 29 18.19 -38.87 12.61
N PRO A 30 19.09 -39.47 11.79
CA PRO A 30 18.82 -39.78 10.38
C PRO A 30 17.60 -40.69 10.13
N LEU A 31 17.29 -41.59 11.07
CA LEU A 31 16.16 -42.51 10.95
C LEU A 31 14.82 -41.79 11.17
N LEU A 32 14.75 -40.90 12.16
CA LEU A 32 13.58 -40.06 12.43
C LEU A 32 13.39 -38.97 11.36
N ARG A 33 14.48 -38.52 10.74
CA ARG A 33 14.49 -37.58 9.62
C ARG A 33 13.83 -38.13 8.36
N ARG A 34 13.82 -39.46 8.16
CA ARG A 34 13.12 -40.10 7.03
C ARG A 34 11.61 -40.27 7.26
N THR A 35 11.16 -40.29 8.52
CA THR A 35 9.79 -40.69 8.86
C THR A 35 8.92 -39.52 9.35
N MET A 36 9.43 -38.60 10.16
CA MET A 36 8.64 -37.49 10.73
C MET A 36 8.38 -36.30 9.77
N PRO A 37 9.37 -35.79 9.00
CA PRO A 37 9.19 -34.59 8.16
C PRO A 37 8.26 -34.78 6.94
N ASN A 38 7.93 -36.03 6.59
CA ASN A 38 6.99 -36.37 5.52
C ASN A 38 5.52 -36.23 5.94
N LEU A 39 5.26 -36.16 7.25
CA LEU A 39 3.92 -36.20 7.86
C LEU A 39 3.47 -34.82 8.37
N VAL A 40 4.35 -33.82 8.42
CA VAL A 40 4.03 -32.48 8.96
C VAL A 40 4.50 -31.35 8.05
N THR A 41 3.64 -30.34 7.93
CA THR A 41 3.95 -29.07 7.24
C THR A 41 4.84 -28.18 8.10
N VAL A 42 5.52 -27.20 7.49
CA VAL A 42 6.32 -26.20 8.23
C VAL A 42 5.47 -25.46 9.28
N ALA A 43 4.21 -25.14 8.96
CA ALA A 43 3.29 -24.49 9.90
C ALA A 43 2.92 -25.39 11.09
N GLN A 44 2.71 -26.70 10.87
CA GLN A 44 2.44 -27.65 11.95
C GLN A 44 3.68 -27.89 12.82
N ALA A 45 4.85 -27.98 12.19
CA ALA A 45 6.13 -28.06 12.89
C ALA A 45 6.35 -26.84 13.80
N ALA A 46 6.04 -25.63 13.34
CA ALA A 46 6.09 -24.42 14.16
C ALA A 46 5.25 -24.55 15.43
N ARG A 47 3.98 -24.96 15.29
CA ARG A 47 3.06 -25.13 16.43
C ARG A 47 3.56 -26.17 17.43
N ILE A 48 4.08 -27.31 16.94
CA ILE A 48 4.67 -28.36 17.79
C ILE A 48 5.90 -27.84 18.53
N GLY A 49 6.67 -26.94 17.90
CA GLY A 49 7.84 -26.29 18.48
C GLY A 49 7.54 -25.11 19.40
N GLY A 50 6.27 -24.77 19.64
CA GLY A 50 5.87 -23.60 20.43
C GLY A 50 6.07 -22.27 19.72
N LEU A 51 6.16 -22.27 18.38
CA LEU A 51 6.38 -21.10 17.55
C LEU A 51 5.13 -20.82 16.70
N THR A 52 4.96 -19.56 16.30
CA THR A 52 4.01 -19.23 15.24
C THR A 52 4.59 -19.65 13.88
N PRO A 53 3.76 -20.08 12.92
CA PRO A 53 4.21 -20.42 11.56
C PRO A 53 5.05 -19.30 10.91
N GLU A 54 4.67 -18.05 11.14
CA GLU A 54 5.29 -16.85 10.58
C GLU A 54 6.72 -16.67 11.11
N GLU A 55 6.92 -16.85 12.42
CA GLU A 55 8.23 -16.75 13.07
C GLU A 55 9.19 -17.84 12.57
N LEU A 56 8.71 -19.07 12.42
CA LEU A 56 9.54 -20.17 11.90
C LEU A 56 9.95 -19.91 10.44
N VAL A 57 9.02 -19.45 9.60
CA VAL A 57 9.30 -19.13 8.19
C VAL A 57 10.28 -17.97 8.09
N ALA A 58 10.14 -16.92 8.91
CA ALA A 58 11.07 -15.79 8.93
C ALA A 58 12.51 -16.22 9.27
N ARG A 59 12.68 -17.11 10.25
CA ARG A 59 14.00 -17.67 10.62
C ARG A 59 14.62 -18.51 9.51
N LEU A 60 13.81 -19.38 8.88
CA LEU A 60 14.27 -20.21 7.77
C LEU A 60 14.72 -19.36 6.57
N ASN A 61 13.95 -18.33 6.22
CA ASN A 61 14.31 -17.40 5.14
C ASN A 61 15.63 -16.71 5.46
N ARG A 62 15.77 -16.10 6.64
CA ARG A 62 17.01 -15.43 7.06
C ARG A 62 18.26 -16.31 6.87
N ALA A 63 18.15 -17.60 7.21
CA ALA A 63 19.26 -18.54 7.06
C ALA A 63 19.58 -18.93 5.60
N LEU A 64 18.62 -18.80 4.69
CA LEU A 64 18.84 -19.02 3.26
C LEU A 64 19.58 -17.86 2.58
N GLY A 65 19.88 -16.77 3.29
CA GLY A 65 20.34 -15.52 2.66
C GLY A 65 19.30 -14.89 1.73
N VAL A 66 18.15 -15.55 1.56
CA VAL A 66 16.88 -14.91 1.31
C VAL A 66 16.61 -14.16 2.60
N GLU A 67 17.24 -12.99 2.76
CA GLU A 67 16.52 -11.95 3.47
C GLU A 67 15.11 -12.04 2.90
N ALA A 68 14.19 -12.57 3.71
CA ALA A 68 12.94 -11.90 3.81
C ALA A 68 13.38 -10.48 4.20
N ARG A 69 13.70 -9.68 3.19
CA ARG A 69 12.75 -8.67 2.82
C ARG A 69 11.37 -9.26 3.13
N LEU A 70 10.95 -9.15 4.41
CA LEU A 70 9.81 -8.30 4.71
C LEU A 70 9.87 -7.31 3.57
N PRO A 71 8.93 -7.29 2.59
CA PRO A 71 8.95 -6.17 1.68
C PRO A 71 9.17 -4.98 2.60
N VAL A 72 10.36 -4.37 2.52
CA VAL A 72 10.59 -3.12 3.20
C VAL A 72 9.66 -2.35 2.33
N ALA A 73 8.44 -2.20 2.85
CA ALA A 73 7.47 -1.25 2.44
C ALA A 73 8.34 -0.05 2.09
N GLY A 74 8.57 0.18 0.80
CA GLY A 74 9.10 1.46 0.37
C GLY A 74 8.03 2.39 0.89
N ALA A 75 8.33 3.07 2.00
CA ALA A 75 7.42 3.81 2.86
C ALA A 75 5.94 3.55 2.51
N GLU A 76 5.34 2.51 3.07
CA GLU A 76 3.89 2.36 2.99
C GLU A 76 3.31 3.40 3.95
N GLU A 77 3.08 4.60 3.40
CA GLU A 77 2.65 5.78 4.13
C GLU A 77 1.28 5.51 4.76
N SER A 78 1.23 5.58 6.09
CA SER A 78 -0.01 5.62 6.84
C SER A 78 -0.89 6.75 6.30
N LEU A 79 -2.18 6.47 6.13
CA LEU A 79 -3.18 7.46 5.75
C LEU A 79 -3.86 8.08 6.98
N LEU A 80 -3.47 7.69 8.19
CA LEU A 80 -4.02 8.25 9.42
C LEU A 80 -3.61 9.72 9.58
N GLY A 81 -4.60 10.55 9.93
CA GLY A 81 -4.39 11.98 10.13
C GLY A 81 -4.32 12.79 8.85
N ALA A 82 -4.48 12.18 7.67
CA ALA A 82 -4.70 12.91 6.44
C ALA A 82 -6.04 13.67 6.50
N PRO A 83 -6.13 14.90 5.97
CA PRO A 83 -7.41 15.61 5.89
C PRO A 83 -8.42 14.80 5.05
N PRO A 84 -9.72 14.89 5.37
CA PRO A 84 -10.75 14.15 4.66
C PRO A 84 -10.82 14.62 3.20
N PRO A 85 -10.69 13.72 2.21
CA PRO A 85 -10.72 14.10 0.81
C PRO A 85 -12.14 14.45 0.35
N PRO A 86 -12.32 15.29 -0.70
CA PRO A 86 -13.66 15.66 -1.18
C PRO A 86 -14.53 14.47 -1.59
N TRP A 87 -13.90 13.43 -2.16
CA TRP A 87 -14.58 12.19 -2.55
C TRP A 87 -15.09 11.37 -1.35
N LEU A 88 -14.74 11.72 -0.10
CA LEU A 88 -15.31 11.09 1.09
C LEU A 88 -16.84 11.26 1.17
N SER A 89 -17.36 12.34 0.56
CA SER A 89 -18.80 12.61 0.42
C SER A 89 -19.49 11.72 -0.63
N ALA A 90 -18.73 10.95 -1.42
CA ALA A 90 -19.28 10.03 -2.42
C ALA A 90 -20.25 9.01 -1.80
N PRO A 91 -21.25 8.52 -2.57
CA PRO A 91 -22.18 7.51 -2.10
C PRO A 91 -21.46 6.23 -1.65
N VAL A 92 -21.93 5.66 -0.54
CA VAL A 92 -21.46 4.36 -0.07
C VAL A 92 -22.07 3.27 -0.94
N GLY A 93 -21.26 2.69 -1.83
CA GLY A 93 -21.67 1.54 -2.64
C GLY A 93 -21.67 0.25 -1.83
N PHE A 94 -20.77 0.14 -0.84
CA PHE A 94 -20.71 -1.03 0.03
C PHE A 94 -20.12 -0.68 1.40
N HIS A 95 -20.65 -1.30 2.46
CA HIS A 95 -20.13 -1.19 3.82
C HIS A 95 -19.84 -2.59 4.36
N LEU A 96 -18.60 -2.84 4.78
CA LEU A 96 -18.14 -4.11 5.29
C LEU A 96 -17.46 -3.92 6.66
N ASP A 97 -17.96 -4.63 7.68
CA ASP A 97 -17.28 -4.74 8.97
C ASP A 97 -16.56 -6.09 9.07
N VAL A 98 -15.23 -6.06 9.15
CA VAL A 98 -14.40 -7.25 9.25
C VAL A 98 -13.87 -7.50 10.66
N ARG A 99 -14.20 -6.65 11.63
CA ARG A 99 -13.74 -6.80 13.02
C ARG A 99 -14.19 -8.13 13.63
N PRO A 100 -15.45 -8.60 13.47
CA PRO A 100 -15.86 -9.90 14.01
C PRO A 100 -15.09 -11.08 13.39
N ILE A 101 -14.73 -10.98 12.11
CA ILE A 101 -13.94 -12.01 11.40
C ILE A 101 -12.54 -12.07 12.01
N LEU A 102 -11.91 -10.92 12.20
CA LEU A 102 -10.56 -10.81 12.76
C LEU A 102 -10.51 -11.21 14.24
N GLU A 103 -11.53 -10.86 15.03
CA GLU A 103 -11.66 -11.27 16.44
C GLU A 103 -11.85 -12.79 16.57
N GLY A 104 -12.54 -13.41 15.63
CA GLY A 104 -12.67 -14.87 15.53
C GLY A 104 -11.44 -15.58 14.94
N GLY A 105 -10.37 -14.85 14.60
CA GLY A 105 -9.15 -15.41 13.98
C GLY A 105 -9.33 -15.83 12.51
N GLY A 106 -10.39 -15.37 11.85
CA GLY A 106 -10.68 -15.63 10.44
C GLY A 106 -9.94 -14.71 9.47
N GLU A 107 -10.01 -15.04 8.18
CA GLU A 107 -9.38 -14.27 7.10
C GLU A 107 -10.41 -13.36 6.39
N PRO A 108 -10.30 -12.02 6.48
CA PRO A 108 -11.28 -11.10 5.90
C PRO A 108 -11.01 -10.75 4.43
N PHE A 109 -9.82 -11.08 3.91
CA PHE A 109 -9.38 -10.62 2.59
C PHE A 109 -10.32 -11.05 1.44
N PRO A 110 -10.82 -12.30 1.38
CA PRO A 110 -11.79 -12.71 0.36
C PRO A 110 -13.08 -11.88 0.39
N ASN A 111 -13.60 -11.57 1.59
CA ASN A 111 -14.80 -10.75 1.77
C ASN A 111 -14.57 -9.32 1.31
N ILE A 112 -13.40 -8.74 1.61
CA ILE A 112 -13.02 -7.39 1.17
C ILE A 112 -12.95 -7.33 -0.36
N MET A 113 -12.34 -8.32 -1.01
CA MET A 113 -12.25 -8.36 -2.48
C MET A 113 -13.61 -8.57 -3.14
N ALA A 114 -14.51 -9.34 -2.51
CA ALA A 114 -15.89 -9.47 -2.98
C ALA A 114 -16.64 -8.13 -2.87
N ALA A 115 -16.59 -7.47 -1.72
CA ALA A 115 -17.18 -6.16 -1.51
C ALA A 115 -16.64 -5.09 -2.47
N ALA A 116 -15.32 -5.08 -2.71
CA ALA A 116 -14.71 -4.14 -3.64
C ALA A 116 -15.22 -4.30 -5.08
N LYS A 117 -15.57 -5.52 -5.51
CA LYS A 117 -16.13 -5.77 -6.86
C LYS A 117 -17.54 -5.22 -7.03
N GLU A 118 -18.34 -5.19 -5.97
CA GLU A 118 -19.71 -4.69 -5.99
C GLU A 118 -19.77 -3.15 -6.05
N VAL A 119 -18.71 -2.46 -5.64
CA VAL A 119 -18.66 -0.99 -5.61
C VAL A 119 -18.57 -0.46 -7.04
N ALA A 120 -19.53 0.37 -7.46
CA ALA A 120 -19.53 0.97 -8.78
C ALA A 120 -18.55 2.15 -8.87
N PRO A 121 -18.09 2.52 -10.08
CA PRO A 121 -17.37 3.77 -10.29
C PRO A 121 -18.13 4.99 -9.73
N GLY A 122 -17.43 5.87 -9.01
CA GLY A 122 -18.03 7.03 -8.34
C GLY A 122 -18.58 6.72 -6.94
N GLU A 123 -18.56 5.46 -6.51
CA GLU A 123 -18.96 5.05 -5.16
C GLU A 123 -17.74 4.70 -4.29
N ARG A 124 -17.99 4.55 -2.99
CA ARG A 124 -16.97 4.11 -2.03
C ARG A 124 -17.35 2.84 -1.27
N LEU A 125 -16.34 2.04 -0.99
CA LEU A 125 -16.34 1.00 0.03
C LEU A 125 -15.95 1.61 1.37
N VAL A 126 -16.74 1.32 2.40
CA VAL A 126 -16.40 1.57 3.81
C VAL A 126 -15.99 0.26 4.45
N LEU A 127 -14.82 0.24 5.07
CA LEU A 127 -14.26 -0.92 5.74
C LEU A 127 -14.01 -0.60 7.22
N GLU A 128 -14.71 -1.29 8.11
CA GLU A 128 -14.43 -1.24 9.55
C GLU A 128 -13.44 -2.36 9.90
N VAL A 129 -12.29 -2.02 10.49
CA VAL A 129 -11.17 -2.94 10.73
C VAL A 129 -10.47 -2.63 12.06
N LEU A 130 -9.76 -3.63 12.63
CA LEU A 130 -9.14 -3.51 13.95
C LEU A 130 -7.82 -2.73 13.97
N PHE A 131 -7.20 -2.56 12.81
CA PHE A 131 -5.91 -1.89 12.60
C PHE A 131 -5.91 -1.21 11.23
N GLU A 132 -5.01 -0.24 11.04
CA GLU A 132 -4.86 0.44 9.76
C GLU A 132 -4.49 -0.56 8.63
N PRO A 133 -5.29 -0.66 7.55
CA PRO A 133 -5.09 -1.68 6.52
C PRO A 133 -4.06 -1.21 5.48
N VAL A 134 -2.86 -0.85 5.92
CA VAL A 134 -1.78 -0.28 5.07
C VAL A 134 -1.51 -1.11 3.80
N PRO A 135 -1.38 -2.46 3.86
CA PRO A 135 -1.15 -3.26 2.65
C PRO A 135 -2.32 -3.22 1.66
N LEU A 136 -3.54 -2.98 2.15
CA LEU A 136 -4.76 -3.00 1.34
C LEU A 136 -4.85 -1.78 0.43
N TYR A 137 -4.26 -0.65 0.82
CA TYR A 137 -4.22 0.57 0.00
C TYR A 137 -3.66 0.29 -1.38
N ARG A 138 -2.54 -0.43 -1.45
CA ARG A 138 -1.88 -0.77 -2.73
C ARG A 138 -2.68 -1.79 -3.54
N VAL A 139 -3.28 -2.78 -2.87
CA VAL A 139 -4.07 -3.82 -3.54
C VAL A 139 -5.28 -3.21 -4.23
N LEU A 140 -5.99 -2.31 -3.55
CA LEU A 140 -7.17 -1.65 -4.12
C LEU A 140 -6.79 -0.50 -5.06
N ALA A 141 -5.65 0.17 -4.87
CA ALA A 141 -5.14 1.15 -5.83
C ALA A 141 -4.92 0.54 -7.23
N LYS A 142 -4.39 -0.68 -7.31
CA LYS A 142 -4.26 -1.42 -8.58
C LYS A 142 -5.60 -1.71 -9.27
N GLN A 143 -6.70 -1.63 -8.53
CA GLN A 143 -8.07 -1.83 -9.03
C GLN A 143 -8.81 -0.50 -9.26
N GLY A 144 -8.09 0.62 -9.24
CA GLY A 144 -8.65 1.96 -9.49
C GLY A 144 -9.23 2.64 -8.27
N PHE A 145 -8.86 2.23 -7.05
CA PHE A 145 -9.35 2.88 -5.83
C PHE A 145 -8.39 3.94 -5.28
N LEU A 146 -8.96 5.01 -4.73
CA LEU A 146 -8.28 5.90 -3.79
C LEU A 146 -8.61 5.46 -2.37
N ALA A 147 -7.65 5.58 -1.45
CA ALA A 147 -7.83 5.22 -0.05
C ALA A 147 -7.70 6.44 0.87
N TRP A 148 -8.42 6.40 1.99
CA TRP A 148 -8.28 7.32 3.13
C TRP A 148 -8.69 6.57 4.40
N CYS A 149 -8.14 6.91 5.55
CA CYS A 149 -8.40 6.18 6.79
C CYS A 149 -8.51 7.12 7.99
N GLU A 150 -9.49 6.84 8.84
CA GLU A 150 -9.64 7.48 10.15
C GLU A 150 -9.53 6.44 11.27
N LYS A 151 -9.04 6.89 12.42
CA LYS A 151 -9.06 6.11 13.67
C LYS A 151 -10.30 6.49 14.45
N VAL A 152 -11.22 5.55 14.62
CA VAL A 152 -12.51 5.74 15.31
C VAL A 152 -12.41 5.36 16.78
N GLY A 153 -11.50 4.45 17.15
CA GLY A 153 -11.24 4.03 18.53
C GLY A 153 -9.89 3.33 18.68
N GLU A 154 -9.58 2.79 19.86
CA GLU A 154 -8.27 2.16 20.13
C GLU A 154 -7.95 0.99 19.19
N ARG A 155 -8.95 0.14 18.92
CA ARG A 155 -8.88 -1.02 18.02
C ARG A 155 -9.95 -0.94 16.94
N HIS A 156 -10.25 0.27 16.49
CA HIS A 156 -11.29 0.52 15.51
C HIS A 156 -10.84 1.60 14.54
N TYR A 157 -10.66 1.20 13.29
CA TYR A 157 -10.27 2.02 12.17
C TYR A 157 -11.34 1.90 11.10
N ARG A 158 -11.61 3.03 10.43
CA ARG A 158 -12.49 3.06 9.27
C ARG A 158 -11.67 3.49 8.06
N ALA A 159 -11.55 2.56 7.11
CA ALA A 159 -10.91 2.82 5.84
C ALA A 159 -11.96 3.05 4.75
N HIS A 160 -11.78 4.10 3.97
CA HIS A 160 -12.62 4.47 2.84
C HIS A 160 -11.86 4.20 1.56
N PHE A 161 -12.48 3.46 0.63
CA PHE A 161 -11.91 3.20 -0.69
C PHE A 161 -12.87 3.70 -1.76
N TYR A 162 -12.52 4.76 -2.47
CA TYR A 162 -13.32 5.34 -3.55
C TYR A 162 -12.92 4.77 -4.90
N ARG A 163 -13.86 4.22 -5.68
CA ARG A 163 -13.59 3.67 -7.02
C ARG A 163 -13.64 4.80 -8.05
N GLN A 164 -12.53 5.08 -8.70
CA GLN A 164 -12.48 6.05 -9.79
C GLN A 164 -13.25 5.54 -11.01
N GLY A 165 -14.02 6.43 -11.65
CA GLY A 165 -14.54 6.17 -12.99
C GLY A 165 -13.45 6.27 -14.05
N ALA A 166 -13.63 5.52 -15.14
CA ALA A 166 -12.73 5.50 -16.31
C ALA A 166 -12.62 6.84 -17.06
N GLY A 167 -13.04 7.95 -16.45
CA GLY A 167 -12.94 9.31 -16.97
C GLY A 167 -13.04 10.39 -15.89
N GLU A 168 -12.83 10.07 -14.61
CA GLU A 168 -12.88 11.04 -13.51
C GLU A 168 -11.54 11.12 -12.78
N GLY A 169 -10.53 11.62 -13.51
CA GLY A 169 -9.47 12.40 -12.89
C GLY A 169 -10.05 13.79 -12.55
N GLY A 170 -10.19 14.08 -11.26
CA GLY A 170 -10.37 15.43 -10.71
C GLY A 170 -11.46 16.30 -11.36
N ARG A 171 -12.73 16.14 -10.96
CA ARG A 171 -13.72 17.21 -11.10
C ARG A 171 -13.65 18.16 -9.91
N GLY A 172 -12.66 19.03 -9.93
CA GLY A 172 -12.77 20.39 -9.38
C GLY A 172 -13.10 21.37 -10.52
N PRO A 173 -13.71 22.54 -10.27
CA PRO A 173 -14.10 23.47 -11.31
C PRO A 173 -12.87 24.22 -11.84
N ALA A 174 -12.09 23.58 -12.70
CA ALA A 174 -11.10 24.25 -13.51
C ALA A 174 -11.00 23.51 -14.84
N VAL A 175 -11.06 24.24 -15.96
CA VAL A 175 -11.05 23.71 -17.32
C VAL A 175 -9.98 22.61 -17.44
N PRO A 176 -10.34 21.37 -17.81
CA PRO A 176 -9.39 20.28 -17.90
C PRO A 176 -8.25 20.66 -18.87
N LEU A 177 -7.00 20.46 -18.43
CA LEU A 177 -5.83 20.69 -19.25
C LEU A 177 -5.80 19.62 -20.36
N THR A 178 -5.64 20.08 -21.60
CA THR A 178 -5.60 19.30 -22.84
C THR A 178 -4.17 18.85 -23.17
N GLU A 179 -3.99 17.97 -24.15
CA GLU A 179 -2.64 17.57 -24.60
C GLU A 179 -1.78 18.75 -25.06
N ALA A 180 -2.39 19.75 -25.69
CA ALA A 180 -1.70 20.98 -26.12
C ALA A 180 -1.15 21.78 -24.93
N ASP A 181 -1.76 21.66 -23.75
CA ASP A 181 -1.32 22.43 -22.57
C ASP A 181 0.02 21.94 -22.00
N TRP A 182 0.45 20.73 -22.35
CA TRP A 182 1.72 20.16 -21.91
C TRP A 182 2.94 20.73 -22.64
N GLU A 183 2.73 21.43 -23.76
CA GLU A 183 3.79 22.08 -24.54
C GLU A 183 3.91 23.58 -24.22
N ASP A 184 2.96 24.13 -23.47
CA ASP A 184 2.89 25.56 -23.12
C ASP A 184 2.91 25.73 -21.60
N TYR A 185 4.11 25.80 -21.04
CA TYR A 185 4.37 26.05 -19.63
C TYR A 185 5.41 27.15 -19.45
N GLN A 186 5.32 27.88 -18.33
CA GLN A 186 6.16 29.03 -18.04
C GLN A 186 7.32 28.69 -17.09
N ALA A 187 7.17 27.60 -16.33
CA ALA A 187 8.22 27.10 -15.44
C ALA A 187 8.21 25.57 -15.41
N GLU A 188 9.35 25.00 -15.03
CA GLU A 188 9.55 23.56 -14.90
C GLU A 188 10.35 23.26 -13.62
N VAL A 189 9.96 22.22 -12.88
CA VAL A 189 10.62 21.78 -11.63
C VAL A 189 10.85 20.28 -11.65
N PHE A 190 12.03 19.87 -11.19
CA PHE A 190 12.39 18.47 -10.99
C PHE A 190 12.47 18.17 -9.49
N ILE A 191 11.77 17.12 -9.08
CA ILE A 191 11.79 16.62 -7.70
C ILE A 191 12.66 15.37 -7.66
N GLU A 192 13.79 15.49 -6.98
CA GLU A 192 14.70 14.39 -6.73
C GLU A 192 14.16 13.42 -5.67
N GLU A 193 14.55 12.14 -5.76
CA GLU A 193 14.11 11.08 -4.84
C GLU A 193 14.63 11.24 -3.41
N ASN A 194 15.78 11.91 -3.26
CA ASN A 194 16.46 12.14 -1.97
C ASN A 194 15.80 13.24 -1.11
N LEU A 195 14.77 13.92 -1.61
CA LEU A 195 14.12 15.01 -0.89
C LEU A 195 13.11 14.46 0.13
N GLU A 196 13.43 14.63 1.41
CA GLU A 196 12.55 14.26 2.51
C GLU A 196 11.33 15.19 2.60
N PRO A 197 10.12 14.69 2.91
CA PRO A 197 8.97 15.52 3.19
C PRO A 197 9.25 16.55 4.31
N PRO A 198 8.81 17.83 4.19
CA PRO A 198 7.91 18.40 3.17
C PRO A 198 8.64 19.05 1.97
N LEU A 199 9.96 18.87 1.82
CA LEU A 199 10.79 19.60 0.85
C LEU A 199 10.32 19.48 -0.61
N PRO A 200 9.91 18.29 -1.12
CA PRO A 200 9.34 18.18 -2.47
C PRO A 200 8.18 19.12 -2.72
N MET A 201 7.26 19.18 -1.75
CA MET A 201 6.06 20.00 -1.85
C MET A 201 6.40 21.48 -1.81
N MET A 202 7.29 21.88 -0.89
CA MET A 202 7.73 23.28 -0.77
C MET A 202 8.37 23.79 -2.07
N ARG A 203 9.20 22.97 -2.73
CA ARG A 203 9.82 23.32 -4.02
C ARG A 203 8.77 23.59 -5.11
N VAL A 204 7.74 22.75 -5.20
CA VAL A 204 6.68 22.95 -6.20
C VAL A 204 5.85 24.19 -5.88
N LEU A 205 5.46 24.37 -4.62
CA LEU A 205 4.64 25.51 -4.19
C LEU A 205 5.39 26.83 -4.34
N GLU A 206 6.70 26.85 -4.07
CA GLU A 206 7.55 28.03 -4.28
C GLU A 206 7.63 28.42 -5.76
N ALA A 207 7.85 27.45 -6.65
CA ALA A 207 7.84 27.68 -8.09
C ALA A 207 6.47 28.15 -8.58
N LEU A 208 5.39 27.57 -8.05
CA LEU A 208 4.03 27.96 -8.37
C LEU A 208 3.69 29.37 -7.84
N ALA A 209 4.21 29.74 -6.68
CA ALA A 209 4.02 31.07 -6.09
C ALA A 209 4.64 32.18 -6.97
N ALA A 210 5.73 31.88 -7.68
CA ALA A 210 6.38 32.82 -8.60
C ALA A 210 5.61 33.09 -9.91
N LEU A 211 4.68 32.21 -10.29
CA LEU A 211 3.88 32.34 -11.51
C LEU A 211 2.73 33.34 -11.37
N LYS A 212 2.23 33.88 -12.48
CA LYS A 212 1.00 34.68 -12.52
C LYS A 212 -0.24 33.76 -12.59
N PRO A 213 -1.40 34.21 -12.12
CA PRO A 213 -2.65 33.47 -12.31
C PRO A 213 -2.87 33.10 -13.79
N GLY A 214 -3.19 31.83 -14.05
CA GLY A 214 -3.34 31.27 -15.39
C GLY A 214 -2.07 30.71 -16.02
N GLU A 215 -0.88 31.03 -15.50
CA GLU A 215 0.38 30.43 -15.96
C GLU A 215 0.53 28.98 -15.46
N ARG A 216 1.36 28.22 -16.17
CA ARG A 216 1.53 26.77 -16.00
C ARG A 216 2.93 26.40 -15.52
N LEU A 217 2.98 25.44 -14.62
CA LEU A 217 4.17 24.80 -14.07
C LEU A 217 4.17 23.33 -14.43
N LEU A 218 5.23 22.86 -15.08
CA LEU A 218 5.48 21.44 -15.29
C LEU A 218 6.34 20.89 -14.15
N VAL A 219 5.91 19.79 -13.54
CA VAL A 219 6.62 19.14 -12.42
C VAL A 219 6.97 17.71 -12.81
N HIS A 220 8.25 17.39 -12.74
CA HIS A 220 8.76 16.02 -12.84
C HIS A 220 8.94 15.47 -11.45
N HIS A 221 8.16 14.45 -11.12
CA HIS A 221 8.17 13.83 -9.80
C HIS A 221 8.51 12.34 -9.89
N VAL A 222 9.27 11.84 -8.93
CA VAL A 222 9.62 10.41 -8.85
C VAL A 222 8.47 9.50 -8.42
N ARG A 223 7.35 10.06 -7.95
CA ARG A 223 6.19 9.33 -7.41
C ARG A 223 4.98 10.26 -7.43
N ARG A 224 3.77 9.71 -7.27
CA ARG A 224 2.54 10.52 -7.22
C ARG A 224 2.45 11.28 -5.88
N PRO A 225 2.53 12.63 -5.87
CA PRO A 225 2.59 13.39 -4.63
C PRO A 225 1.19 13.74 -4.14
N ILE A 226 0.51 12.79 -3.52
CA ILE A 226 -0.89 12.93 -3.09
C ILE A 226 -1.17 14.18 -2.24
N HIS A 227 -0.25 14.57 -1.36
CA HIS A 227 -0.38 15.75 -0.51
C HIS A 227 -0.32 17.06 -1.29
N LEU A 228 0.56 17.14 -2.29
CA LEU A 228 0.63 18.29 -3.18
C LEU A 228 -0.66 18.44 -3.97
N LEU A 229 -1.17 17.35 -4.55
CA LEU A 229 -2.39 17.38 -5.36
C LEU A 229 -3.61 17.86 -4.56
N ALA A 230 -3.76 17.36 -3.33
CA ALA A 230 -4.82 17.81 -2.42
C ALA A 230 -4.70 19.31 -2.13
N ARG A 231 -3.47 19.80 -1.88
CA ARG A 231 -3.21 21.21 -1.63
C ARG A 231 -3.53 22.10 -2.83
N LEU A 232 -3.18 21.67 -4.04
CA LEU A 232 -3.49 22.39 -5.28
C LEU A 232 -5.00 22.52 -5.47
N GLU A 233 -5.77 21.46 -5.21
CA GLU A 233 -7.23 21.50 -5.24
C GLU A 233 -7.83 22.46 -4.21
N GLU A 234 -7.34 22.43 -2.95
CA GLU A 234 -7.76 23.36 -1.90
C GLU A 234 -7.50 24.82 -2.27
N GLU A 235 -6.36 25.10 -2.91
CA GLU A 235 -5.96 26.43 -3.36
C GLU A 235 -6.54 26.82 -4.74
N GLY A 236 -7.45 26.00 -5.30
CA GLY A 236 -8.15 26.30 -6.56
C GLY A 236 -7.25 26.24 -7.80
N HIS A 237 -6.13 25.54 -7.73
CA HIS A 237 -5.20 25.34 -8.84
C HIS A 237 -5.63 24.13 -9.67
N ALA A 238 -5.66 24.29 -10.99
CA ALA A 238 -5.96 23.17 -11.89
C ALA A 238 -4.72 22.31 -12.06
N TYR A 239 -4.85 20.99 -12.15
CA TYR A 239 -3.72 20.15 -12.52
C TYR A 239 -4.12 18.97 -13.41
N ALA A 240 -3.14 18.45 -14.15
CA ALA A 240 -3.23 17.20 -14.90
C ALA A 240 -2.00 16.34 -14.62
N LEU A 241 -2.14 15.03 -14.81
CA LEU A 241 -1.19 14.05 -14.33
C LEU A 241 -0.92 13.00 -15.42
N LYS A 242 0.37 12.75 -15.71
CA LYS A 242 0.84 11.69 -16.60
C LYS A 242 1.72 10.72 -15.81
N ASP A 243 1.27 9.48 -15.70
CA ASP A 243 2.09 8.40 -15.15
C ASP A 243 2.89 7.77 -16.29
N LEU A 244 4.20 7.99 -16.29
CA LEU A 244 5.12 7.52 -17.34
C LEU A 244 5.81 6.21 -16.94
N GLY A 245 5.43 5.60 -15.82
CA GLY A 245 5.98 4.35 -15.32
C GLY A 245 6.76 4.49 -14.01
N PRO A 246 7.51 3.44 -13.61
CA PRO A 246 8.13 3.36 -12.30
C PRO A 246 9.11 4.51 -12.06
N GLY A 247 8.87 5.31 -11.01
CA GLY A 247 9.77 6.40 -10.66
C GLY A 247 9.58 7.66 -11.50
N ARG A 248 8.55 7.76 -12.36
CA ARG A 248 8.38 8.89 -13.26
C ARG A 248 6.92 9.30 -13.43
N VAL A 249 6.62 10.47 -12.87
CA VAL A 249 5.30 11.08 -12.87
C VAL A 249 5.46 12.53 -13.30
N GLU A 250 4.70 12.96 -14.30
CA GLU A 250 4.64 14.37 -14.69
C GLU A 250 3.32 14.98 -14.23
N ILE A 251 3.40 16.21 -13.73
CA ILE A 251 2.24 16.97 -13.24
C ILE A 251 2.28 18.34 -13.89
N LEU A 252 1.24 18.67 -14.63
CA LEU A 252 1.06 20.00 -15.16
C LEU A 252 0.09 20.75 -14.26
N ILE A 253 0.52 21.88 -13.69
CA ILE A 253 -0.24 22.67 -12.74
C ILE A 253 -0.51 24.04 -13.37
N ARG A 254 -1.76 24.47 -13.43
CA ARG A 254 -2.15 25.83 -13.81
C ARG A 254 -2.53 26.61 -12.57
N LYS A 255 -1.84 27.73 -12.34
CA LYS A 255 -2.07 28.59 -11.17
C LYS A 255 -3.48 29.17 -11.20
N GLY A 256 -4.21 28.95 -10.11
CA GLY A 256 -5.49 29.57 -9.80
C GLY A 256 -5.34 31.04 -9.39
N GLY A 257 -6.45 31.78 -9.43
CA GLY A 257 -6.51 33.20 -9.08
C GLY A 257 -6.75 33.45 -7.60
#